data_AF-A0AAN8FS69-F1
#
_entry.id   AF-A0AAN8FS69-F1
#
_cell.length_a   1.000
_cell.length_b   1.000
_cell.length_c   1.000
_cell.angle_alpha   90.00
_cell.angle_beta   90.00
_cell.angle_gamma   90.00
#
_symmetry.space_group_name_H-M   'P 1'
#
loop_
_entity.id
_entity.type
_entity.pdbx_description
1 polymer ?
#
loop_
_entity_poly.entity_id
_entity_poly.type
_entity_poly.pdbx_seq_one_letter_code
_entity_poly.pdbx_strand_id
1 'polypeptide(L)'
;MDIANDDSEEAPGSEIYSAEATDDIDAVAKTRMKRRTRTEKEQMGLERMQNPHHRSRQMNSLARKIAMDVKQRTFMHQDVWRAVERIVLGSENLETQFDRLKTVLLPTHADVLVLLSLLADEAVLPPELLTSPLRRAYHGAIQMLLAIEAYCHGTRSRSSNTRSLLKTIGSMGQTLNESEFCDRLADLLSNERPLWNYIRQWLPLAYDEKVTPADFEFIDLCKRSDSDMFEDRGAECIDDLNAVLGTLPAKRGGSLQVTGGQLNSLQNGVYVPIAISREKSPKEVPPPFDKRSHGPTWTKETDMMMLKTYNDVEGGVEDVVKTLMKKIPYSFADIEKRLNFLISLF
;
A
#
# COMPACT_ATOMS: atom_id res chain seq x y z
N MET A 1 -23.52 -39.88 -61.11
CA MET A 1 -23.89 -38.53 -61.59
C MET A 1 -22.94 -37.55 -60.92
N ASP A 2 -22.01 -37.08 -61.74
CA ASP A 2 -21.36 -35.74 -61.80
C ASP A 2 -20.72 -35.08 -60.56
N ILE A 3 -19.40 -35.26 -60.50
CA ILE A 3 -18.29 -34.28 -60.43
C ILE A 3 -18.67 -32.77 -60.29
N ALA A 4 -18.10 -32.09 -59.28
CA ALA A 4 -17.11 -30.98 -59.46
C ALA A 4 -16.70 -30.29 -58.13
N ASN A 5 -15.38 -30.14 -57.95
CA ASN A 5 -14.72 -29.17 -57.08
C ASN A 5 -14.93 -27.74 -57.61
N ASP A 6 -14.87 -26.71 -56.76
CA ASP A 6 -13.99 -25.55 -57.02
C ASP A 6 -13.70 -24.72 -55.75
N ASP A 7 -12.45 -24.29 -55.65
CA ASP A 7 -11.87 -23.38 -54.66
C ASP A 7 -12.24 -21.93 -54.97
N SER A 8 -12.19 -21.02 -53.98
CA SER A 8 -11.81 -19.60 -54.21
C SER A 8 -11.43 -18.89 -52.90
N GLU A 9 -10.20 -18.39 -52.90
CA GLU A 9 -9.59 -17.47 -51.93
C GLU A 9 -10.15 -16.01 -52.07
N GLU A 10 -9.68 -15.14 -51.16
CA GLU A 10 -9.67 -13.66 -51.18
C GLU A 10 -10.68 -12.88 -50.28
N ALA A 11 -10.12 -12.25 -49.23
CA ALA A 11 -10.55 -10.95 -48.69
C ALA A 11 -9.97 -9.79 -49.57
N PRO A 12 -10.14 -8.45 -49.36
CA PRO A 12 -10.79 -7.66 -48.29
C PRO A 12 -11.58 -6.37 -48.74
N GLY A 13 -12.20 -5.63 -47.80
CA GLY A 13 -12.14 -4.13 -47.78
C GLY A 13 -13.31 -3.25 -48.30
N SER A 14 -13.63 -2.22 -47.47
CA SER A 14 -14.22 -0.87 -47.74
C SER A 14 -15.72 -0.74 -48.11
N GLU A 15 -16.55 -0.21 -47.19
CA GLU A 15 -16.97 1.20 -47.01
C GLU A 15 -18.10 1.64 -47.95
N ILE A 16 -19.21 2.16 -47.41
CA ILE A 16 -19.82 3.47 -47.73
C ILE A 16 -21.18 3.65 -47.01
N TYR A 17 -21.19 4.62 -46.08
CA TYR A 17 -22.23 5.59 -45.69
C TYR A 17 -23.58 5.12 -45.09
N SER A 18 -23.74 5.42 -43.79
CA SER A 18 -24.91 6.15 -43.28
C SER A 18 -24.47 6.97 -42.07
N ALA A 19 -24.03 8.20 -42.35
CA ALA A 19 -23.89 9.26 -41.36
C ALA A 19 -25.24 9.99 -41.27
N GLU A 20 -25.80 10.08 -40.07
CA GLU A 20 -26.41 11.30 -39.51
C GLU A 20 -27.03 11.00 -38.13
N ALA A 21 -26.81 11.94 -37.22
CA ALA A 21 -27.45 12.11 -35.91
C ALA A 21 -26.86 11.35 -34.68
N THR A 22 -25.67 11.76 -34.21
CA THR A 22 -25.37 11.90 -32.75
C THR A 22 -24.19 12.85 -32.45
N ASP A 23 -23.86 13.81 -33.31
CA ASP A 23 -22.58 14.54 -33.25
C ASP A 23 -22.54 15.79 -32.35
N ASP A 24 -23.50 16.00 -31.44
CA ASP A 24 -23.56 17.25 -30.65
C ASP A 24 -23.59 17.07 -29.11
N ILE A 25 -23.32 15.87 -28.59
CA ILE A 25 -23.20 15.65 -27.12
C ILE A 25 -21.75 15.34 -26.68
N ASP A 26 -20.84 15.04 -27.62
CA ASP A 26 -19.53 14.47 -27.28
C ASP A 26 -18.37 15.47 -27.19
N ALA A 27 -18.64 16.78 -27.26
CA ALA A 27 -17.60 17.82 -27.24
C ALA A 27 -17.27 18.40 -25.85
N VAL A 28 -18.05 18.13 -24.79
CA VAL A 28 -17.89 18.79 -23.47
C VAL A 28 -17.42 17.86 -22.34
N ALA A 29 -17.29 16.55 -22.56
CA ALA A 29 -16.89 15.61 -21.50
C ALA A 29 -15.54 14.90 -21.74
N LYS A 30 -14.56 15.56 -22.37
CA LYS A 30 -13.15 15.25 -22.08
C LYS A 30 -12.79 15.81 -20.70
N THR A 31 -13.47 15.29 -19.66
CA THR A 31 -13.08 15.47 -18.28
C THR A 31 -11.69 14.88 -18.16
N ARG A 32 -10.69 15.77 -18.09
CA ARG A 32 -9.33 15.47 -17.68
C ARG A 32 -9.43 14.63 -16.41
N MET A 33 -9.28 13.30 -16.54
CA MET A 33 -9.40 12.38 -15.41
C MET A 33 -8.54 12.92 -14.28
N LYS A 34 -9.18 13.32 -13.17
CA LYS A 34 -8.49 13.79 -11.96
C LYS A 34 -7.40 12.75 -11.65
N ARG A 35 -6.16 13.20 -11.53
CA ARG A 35 -5.04 12.32 -11.16
C ARG A 35 -5.40 11.74 -9.80
N ARG A 36 -5.75 10.45 -9.77
CA ARG A 36 -6.15 9.76 -8.55
C ARG A 36 -5.01 9.77 -7.54
N THR A 37 -5.34 9.98 -6.28
CA THR A 37 -4.36 9.89 -5.19
C THR A 37 -3.87 8.45 -5.02
N ARG A 38 -2.78 8.26 -4.28
CA ARG A 38 -2.29 6.92 -3.94
C ARG A 38 -3.35 6.13 -3.15
N THR A 39 -3.95 6.77 -2.16
CA THR A 39 -4.98 6.20 -1.30
C THR A 39 -6.22 5.76 -2.07
N GLU A 40 -6.71 6.58 -3.02
CA GLU A 40 -7.83 6.21 -3.89
C GLU A 40 -7.51 4.96 -4.75
N LYS A 41 -6.27 4.83 -5.23
CA LYS A 41 -5.84 3.65 -6.00
C LYS A 41 -5.78 2.40 -5.13
N GLU A 42 -5.15 2.49 -3.98
CA GLU A 42 -5.06 1.41 -3.01
C GLU A 42 -6.45 0.91 -2.61
N GLN A 43 -7.39 1.83 -2.36
CA GLN A 43 -8.78 1.51 -2.04
C GLN A 43 -9.50 0.78 -3.18
N MET A 44 -9.43 1.28 -4.42
CA MET A 44 -10.04 0.59 -5.57
C MET A 44 -9.43 -0.81 -5.80
N GLY A 45 -8.13 -0.96 -5.58
CA GLY A 45 -7.46 -2.25 -5.67
C GLY A 45 -7.96 -3.23 -4.61
N LEU A 46 -8.05 -2.77 -3.36
CA LEU A 46 -8.55 -3.54 -2.23
C LEU A 46 -10.03 -3.95 -2.41
N GLU A 47 -10.89 -3.01 -2.81
CA GLU A 47 -12.30 -3.27 -3.12
C GLU A 47 -12.44 -4.34 -4.21
N ARG A 48 -11.55 -4.34 -5.21
CA ARG A 48 -11.57 -5.35 -6.26
C ARG A 48 -11.11 -6.72 -5.78
N MET A 49 -10.11 -6.78 -4.91
CA MET A 49 -9.65 -8.02 -4.28
C MET A 49 -10.75 -8.67 -3.43
N GLN A 50 -11.57 -7.85 -2.74
CA GLN A 50 -12.66 -8.31 -1.89
C GLN A 50 -13.96 -8.60 -2.65
N ASN A 51 -14.02 -8.32 -3.96
CA ASN A 51 -15.25 -8.45 -4.74
C ASN A 51 -15.59 -9.93 -5.03
N PRO A 52 -16.71 -10.47 -4.49
CA PRO A 52 -17.05 -11.88 -4.66
C PRO A 52 -17.39 -12.27 -6.11
N HIS A 53 -18.02 -11.37 -6.87
CA HIS A 53 -18.36 -11.62 -8.27
C HIS A 53 -17.12 -11.66 -9.16
N HIS A 54 -16.16 -10.76 -8.94
CA HIS A 54 -14.87 -10.81 -9.63
C HIS A 54 -14.14 -12.10 -9.27
N ARG A 55 -14.11 -12.47 -7.99
CA ARG A 55 -13.49 -13.71 -7.53
C ARG A 55 -14.11 -14.95 -8.18
N SER A 56 -15.43 -15.03 -8.28
CA SER A 56 -16.11 -16.12 -8.98
C SER A 56 -15.72 -16.19 -10.46
N ARG A 57 -15.64 -15.03 -11.16
CA ARG A 57 -15.17 -14.97 -12.55
C ARG A 57 -13.71 -15.44 -12.70
N GLN A 58 -12.84 -15.05 -11.77
CA GLN A 58 -11.45 -15.51 -11.73
C GLN A 58 -11.38 -17.02 -11.56
N MET A 59 -12.11 -17.59 -10.58
CA MET A 59 -12.14 -19.03 -10.33
C MET A 59 -12.68 -19.82 -11.52
N ASN A 60 -13.72 -19.32 -12.19
CA ASN A 60 -14.23 -19.92 -13.42
C ASN A 60 -13.20 -19.91 -14.57
N SER A 61 -12.42 -18.83 -14.69
CA SER A 61 -11.34 -18.73 -15.67
C SER A 61 -10.19 -19.68 -15.34
N LEU A 62 -9.84 -19.77 -14.06
CA LEU A 62 -8.82 -20.68 -13.53
C LEU A 62 -9.22 -22.14 -13.75
N ALA A 63 -10.46 -22.51 -13.45
CA ALA A 63 -10.99 -23.86 -13.67
C ALA A 63 -10.85 -24.30 -15.13
N ARG A 64 -11.20 -23.41 -16.08
CA ARG A 64 -11.00 -23.70 -17.51
C ARG A 64 -9.53 -23.90 -17.87
N LYS A 65 -8.63 -23.07 -17.33
CA LYS A 65 -7.18 -23.22 -17.57
C LYS A 65 -6.63 -24.51 -16.97
N ILE A 66 -7.06 -24.88 -15.77
CA ILE A 66 -6.69 -26.14 -15.13
C ILE A 66 -7.18 -27.32 -15.96
N ALA A 67 -8.43 -27.30 -16.43
CA ALA A 67 -8.96 -28.37 -17.28
C ALA A 67 -8.14 -28.52 -18.59
N MET A 68 -7.77 -27.41 -19.23
CA MET A 68 -6.92 -27.42 -20.42
C MET A 68 -5.52 -27.95 -20.12
N ASP A 69 -4.90 -27.52 -19.03
CA ASP A 69 -3.57 -27.97 -18.60
C ASP A 69 -3.57 -29.46 -18.25
N VAL A 70 -4.55 -29.94 -17.49
CA VAL A 70 -4.72 -31.35 -17.17
C VAL A 70 -4.89 -32.18 -18.44
N LYS A 71 -5.73 -31.75 -19.38
CA LYS A 71 -5.89 -32.43 -20.68
C LYS A 71 -4.58 -32.48 -21.47
N GLN A 72 -3.78 -31.42 -21.42
CA GLN A 72 -2.48 -31.36 -22.09
C GLN A 72 -1.45 -32.28 -21.42
N ARG A 73 -1.37 -32.29 -20.09
CA ARG A 73 -0.47 -33.18 -19.33
C ARG A 73 -0.84 -34.65 -19.48
N THR A 74 -2.13 -34.95 -19.60
CA THR A 74 -2.65 -36.31 -19.82
C THR A 74 -2.81 -36.66 -21.30
N PHE A 75 -2.21 -35.89 -22.22
CA PHE A 75 -2.37 -36.13 -23.67
C PHE A 75 -1.97 -37.55 -24.11
N MET A 76 -0.89 -38.09 -23.53
CA MET A 76 -0.45 -39.48 -23.79
C MET A 76 -1.23 -40.53 -22.99
N HIS A 77 -2.05 -40.10 -22.03
CA HIS A 77 -2.87 -40.92 -21.14
C HIS A 77 -4.35 -40.52 -21.28
N GLN A 78 -4.87 -40.57 -22.51
CA GLN A 78 -6.24 -40.11 -22.78
C GLN A 78 -7.31 -40.90 -22.02
N ASP A 79 -7.02 -42.15 -21.66
CA ASP A 79 -7.83 -42.96 -20.77
C ASP A 79 -7.98 -42.32 -19.37
N VAL A 80 -6.89 -41.76 -18.83
CA VAL A 80 -6.90 -41.00 -17.56
C VAL A 80 -7.77 -39.76 -17.70
N TRP A 81 -7.60 -38.97 -18.77
CA TRP A 81 -8.46 -37.80 -19.01
C TRP A 81 -9.94 -38.18 -19.09
N ARG A 82 -10.28 -39.22 -19.86
CA ARG A 82 -11.67 -39.70 -19.98
C ARG A 82 -12.22 -40.20 -18.64
N ALA A 83 -11.39 -40.82 -17.81
CA ALA A 83 -11.79 -41.25 -16.47
C ALA A 83 -12.08 -40.04 -15.57
N VAL A 84 -11.20 -39.03 -15.56
CA VAL A 84 -11.41 -37.77 -14.83
C VAL A 84 -12.69 -37.09 -15.29
N GLU A 85 -12.89 -36.93 -16.61
CA GLU A 85 -14.08 -36.32 -17.19
C GLU A 85 -15.36 -37.06 -16.79
N ARG A 86 -15.35 -38.40 -16.84
CA ARG A 86 -16.48 -39.22 -16.41
C ARG A 86 -16.80 -39.06 -14.92
N ILE A 87 -15.78 -38.95 -14.08
CA ILE A 87 -15.97 -38.78 -12.62
C ILE A 87 -16.56 -37.40 -12.34
N VAL A 88 -15.99 -36.34 -12.92
CA VAL A 88 -16.40 -34.95 -12.67
C VAL A 88 -17.80 -34.63 -13.24
N LEU A 89 -18.16 -35.23 -14.39
CA LEU A 89 -19.49 -35.11 -14.98
C LEU A 89 -20.52 -36.08 -14.38
N GLY A 90 -20.10 -36.94 -13.45
CA GLY A 90 -20.99 -37.88 -12.77
C GLY A 90 -22.01 -37.17 -11.89
N SER A 91 -23.11 -37.86 -11.58
CA SER A 91 -24.14 -37.37 -10.65
C SER A 91 -23.78 -37.60 -9.17
N GLU A 92 -22.58 -38.10 -8.89
CA GLU A 92 -22.09 -38.38 -7.54
C GLU A 92 -21.77 -37.08 -6.81
N ASN A 93 -21.78 -37.12 -5.46
CA ASN A 93 -21.35 -35.98 -4.65
C ASN A 93 -19.84 -35.75 -4.77
N LEU A 94 -19.38 -34.54 -4.43
CA LEU A 94 -17.97 -34.15 -4.59
C LEU A 94 -17.00 -35.02 -3.79
N GLU A 95 -17.38 -35.46 -2.58
CA GLU A 95 -16.54 -36.35 -1.77
C GLU A 95 -16.26 -37.67 -2.48
N THR A 96 -17.31 -38.33 -2.99
CA THR A 96 -17.19 -39.59 -3.75
C THR A 96 -16.41 -39.38 -5.04
N GLN A 97 -16.61 -38.25 -5.71
CA GLN A 97 -15.82 -37.89 -6.89
C GLN A 97 -14.32 -37.80 -6.55
N PHE A 98 -13.93 -37.17 -5.43
CA PHE A 98 -12.53 -37.06 -5.03
C PHE A 98 -11.92 -38.41 -4.63
N ASP A 99 -12.67 -39.30 -3.99
CA ASP A 99 -12.19 -40.65 -3.69
C ASP A 99 -11.91 -41.44 -4.99
N ARG A 100 -12.78 -41.31 -5.99
CA ARG A 100 -12.55 -41.92 -7.31
C ARG A 100 -11.39 -41.27 -8.04
N LEU A 101 -11.26 -39.94 -8.01
CA LEU A 101 -10.12 -39.23 -8.58
C LEU A 101 -8.80 -39.69 -7.94
N LYS A 102 -8.77 -39.91 -6.62
CA LYS A 102 -7.61 -40.49 -5.92
C LYS A 102 -7.21 -41.83 -6.51
N THR A 103 -8.17 -42.74 -6.71
CA THR A 103 -7.87 -44.08 -7.26
C THR A 103 -7.36 -44.07 -8.70
N VAL A 104 -7.78 -43.09 -9.50
CA VAL A 104 -7.35 -42.95 -10.91
C VAL A 104 -6.02 -42.22 -11.05
N LEU A 105 -5.79 -41.19 -10.23
CA LEU A 105 -4.67 -40.27 -10.42
C LEU A 105 -3.45 -40.61 -9.57
N LEU A 106 -3.60 -41.32 -8.45
CA LEU A 106 -2.46 -41.66 -7.61
C LEU A 106 -1.84 -43.02 -7.99
N PRO A 107 -0.51 -43.17 -7.90
CA PRO A 107 0.47 -42.12 -7.55
C PRO A 107 0.93 -41.26 -8.74
N THR A 108 0.65 -41.69 -9.97
CA THR A 108 1.29 -41.22 -11.21
C THR A 108 1.02 -39.75 -11.56
N HIS A 109 -0.14 -39.22 -11.21
CA HIS A 109 -0.65 -37.89 -11.56
C HIS A 109 -1.11 -37.12 -10.32
N ALA A 110 -0.32 -37.16 -9.25
CA ALA A 110 -0.62 -36.47 -8.00
C ALA A 110 -0.78 -34.95 -8.16
N ASP A 111 -0.04 -34.34 -9.07
CA ASP A 111 -0.12 -32.92 -9.44
C ASP A 111 -1.49 -32.56 -10.05
N VAL A 112 -2.05 -33.42 -10.90
CA VAL A 112 -3.39 -33.26 -11.47
C VAL A 112 -4.45 -33.29 -10.38
N LEU A 113 -4.35 -34.25 -9.45
CA LEU A 113 -5.28 -34.34 -8.31
C LEU A 113 -5.21 -33.09 -7.44
N VAL A 114 -4.00 -32.59 -7.17
CA VAL A 114 -3.80 -31.34 -6.43
C VAL A 114 -4.46 -30.18 -7.16
N LEU A 115 -4.26 -30.01 -8.47
CA LEU A 115 -4.87 -28.92 -9.24
C LEU A 115 -6.40 -28.95 -9.20
N LEU A 116 -7.01 -30.14 -9.34
CA LEU A 116 -8.47 -30.30 -9.23
C LEU A 116 -8.97 -29.96 -7.82
N SER A 117 -8.21 -30.31 -6.77
CA SER A 117 -8.57 -30.02 -5.38
C SER A 117 -8.60 -28.51 -5.06
N LEU A 118 -7.98 -27.66 -5.88
CA LEU A 118 -7.98 -26.21 -5.69
C LEU A 118 -9.29 -25.55 -6.15
N LEU A 119 -10.15 -26.30 -6.83
CA LEU A 119 -11.45 -25.84 -7.34
C LEU A 119 -12.61 -26.18 -6.42
N ALA A 120 -12.38 -27.03 -5.42
CA ALA A 120 -13.39 -27.49 -4.47
C ALA A 120 -13.20 -26.85 -3.08
N ASP A 121 -14.29 -26.83 -2.31
CA ASP A 121 -14.25 -26.41 -0.91
C ASP A 121 -13.40 -27.38 -0.09
N GLU A 122 -12.66 -26.87 0.90
CA GLU A 122 -11.86 -27.71 1.79
C GLU A 122 -12.71 -28.71 2.59
N ALA A 123 -13.98 -28.39 2.85
CA ALA A 123 -14.92 -29.26 3.56
C ALA A 123 -15.19 -30.59 2.85
N VAL A 124 -15.08 -30.64 1.52
CA VAL A 124 -15.36 -31.84 0.71
C VAL A 124 -14.09 -32.58 0.29
N LEU A 125 -12.91 -32.11 0.70
CA LEU A 125 -11.64 -32.68 0.31
C LEU A 125 -11.20 -33.79 1.27
N PRO A 126 -10.61 -34.87 0.74
CA PRO A 126 -9.95 -35.89 1.56
C PRO A 126 -8.85 -35.30 2.47
N PRO A 127 -8.72 -35.77 3.73
CA PRO A 127 -7.77 -35.24 4.70
C PRO A 127 -6.30 -35.26 4.23
N GLU A 128 -5.93 -36.22 3.39
CA GLU A 128 -4.57 -36.34 2.86
C GLU A 128 -4.23 -35.21 1.88
N LEU A 129 -5.24 -34.67 1.18
CA LEU A 129 -5.04 -33.51 0.33
C LEU A 129 -4.91 -32.23 1.16
N LEU A 130 -5.67 -32.10 2.25
CA LEU A 130 -5.57 -30.93 3.15
C LEU A 130 -4.21 -30.84 3.85
N THR A 131 -3.61 -31.98 4.18
CA THR A 131 -2.29 -32.06 4.79
C THR A 131 -1.14 -32.06 3.79
N SER A 132 -1.42 -32.20 2.49
CA SER A 132 -0.42 -32.24 1.43
C SER A 132 0.38 -30.93 1.35
N PRO A 133 1.72 -30.97 1.49
CA PRO A 133 2.55 -29.77 1.35
C PRO A 133 2.48 -29.21 -0.07
N LEU A 134 2.36 -30.09 -1.08
CA LEU A 134 2.22 -29.68 -2.48
C LEU A 134 0.92 -28.90 -2.72
N ARG A 135 -0.21 -29.37 -2.17
CA ARG A 135 -1.48 -28.64 -2.26
C ARG A 135 -1.38 -27.29 -1.56
N ARG A 136 -0.81 -27.23 -0.35
CA ARG A 136 -0.66 -25.97 0.39
C ARG A 136 0.16 -24.94 -0.40
N ALA A 137 1.28 -25.36 -1.00
CA ALA A 137 2.10 -24.51 -1.84
C ALA A 137 1.32 -23.98 -3.06
N TYR A 138 0.59 -24.86 -3.76
CA TYR A 138 -0.20 -24.48 -4.94
C TYR A 138 -1.36 -23.56 -4.56
N HIS A 139 -2.01 -23.83 -3.43
CA HIS A 139 -3.08 -22.99 -2.90
C HIS A 139 -2.56 -21.58 -2.62
N GLY A 140 -1.46 -21.44 -1.87
CA GLY A 140 -0.86 -20.13 -1.61
C GLY A 140 -0.47 -19.38 -2.89
N ALA A 141 0.18 -20.08 -3.84
CA ALA A 141 0.54 -19.48 -5.13
C ALA A 141 -0.69 -18.98 -5.91
N ILE A 142 -1.78 -19.76 -5.96
CA ILE A 142 -3.03 -19.34 -6.61
C ILE A 142 -3.64 -18.14 -5.89
N GLN A 143 -3.66 -18.12 -4.55
CA GLN A 143 -4.17 -16.97 -3.80
C GLN A 143 -3.39 -15.69 -4.12
N MET A 144 -2.05 -15.77 -4.19
CA MET A 144 -1.20 -14.65 -4.60
C MET A 144 -1.51 -14.19 -6.03
N LEU A 145 -1.57 -15.12 -6.99
CA LEU A 145 -1.85 -14.79 -8.40
C LEU A 145 -3.22 -14.12 -8.60
N LEU A 146 -4.24 -14.63 -7.90
CA LEU A 146 -5.59 -14.07 -7.95
C LEU A 146 -5.67 -12.70 -7.29
N ALA A 147 -4.96 -12.49 -6.18
CA ALA A 147 -4.87 -11.17 -5.53
C ALA A 147 -4.18 -10.14 -6.44
N ILE A 148 -3.04 -10.51 -7.05
CA ILE A 148 -2.31 -9.64 -7.99
C ILE A 148 -3.20 -9.26 -9.18
N GLU A 149 -3.90 -10.23 -9.78
CA GLU A 149 -4.80 -9.96 -10.91
C GLU A 149 -5.93 -9.02 -10.50
N ALA A 150 -6.61 -9.31 -9.38
CA ALA A 150 -7.74 -8.52 -8.93
C ALA A 150 -7.32 -7.08 -8.60
N TYR A 151 -6.20 -6.92 -7.89
CA TYR A 151 -5.69 -5.61 -7.51
C TYR A 151 -5.28 -4.78 -8.74
N CYS A 152 -4.50 -5.35 -9.66
CA CYS A 152 -4.10 -4.65 -10.89
C CYS A 152 -5.31 -4.28 -11.75
N HIS A 153 -6.32 -5.16 -11.82
CA HIS A 153 -7.57 -4.87 -12.52
C HIS A 153 -8.36 -3.74 -11.83
N GLY A 154 -8.40 -3.71 -10.50
CA GLY A 154 -9.11 -2.72 -9.70
C GLY A 154 -8.52 -1.31 -9.83
N THR A 155 -7.20 -1.20 -9.70
CA THR A 155 -6.48 0.08 -9.80
C THR A 155 -6.61 0.73 -11.19
N ARG A 156 -6.96 -0.04 -12.22
CA ARG A 156 -7.00 0.37 -13.64
C ARG A 156 -5.71 1.10 -14.06
N SER A 157 -4.59 0.69 -13.48
CA SER A 157 -3.32 1.37 -13.70
C SER A 157 -2.86 1.14 -15.14
N ARG A 158 -2.77 2.23 -15.93
CA ARG A 158 -2.26 2.17 -17.32
C ARG A 158 -0.80 1.72 -17.40
N SER A 159 -0.04 1.81 -16.31
CA SER A 159 1.38 1.45 -16.24
C SER A 159 1.64 0.01 -15.81
N SER A 160 0.66 -0.67 -15.20
CA SER A 160 0.80 -2.04 -14.70
C SER A 160 0.15 -3.03 -15.67
N ASN A 161 0.96 -3.62 -16.56
CA ASN A 161 0.51 -4.76 -17.33
C ASN A 161 0.60 -6.01 -16.45
N THR A 162 -0.54 -6.47 -15.91
CA THR A 162 -0.64 -7.70 -15.09
C THR A 162 0.08 -8.88 -15.74
N ARG A 163 0.00 -9.03 -17.06
CA ARG A 163 0.70 -10.12 -17.77
C ARG A 163 2.22 -9.97 -17.69
N SER A 164 2.75 -8.76 -17.80
CA SER A 164 4.18 -8.50 -17.66
C SER A 164 4.64 -8.77 -16.24
N LEU A 165 3.88 -8.32 -15.25
CA LEU A 165 4.17 -8.56 -13.83
C LEU A 165 4.24 -10.06 -13.52
N LEU A 166 3.25 -10.83 -13.96
CA LEU A 166 3.23 -12.28 -13.76
C LEU A 166 4.37 -12.99 -14.50
N LYS A 167 4.76 -12.52 -15.70
CA LYS A 167 5.94 -13.04 -16.41
C LYS A 167 7.22 -12.78 -15.63
N THR A 168 7.39 -11.58 -15.08
CA THR A 168 8.54 -11.24 -14.23
C THR A 168 8.59 -12.17 -13.02
N ILE A 169 7.46 -12.38 -12.33
CA ILE A 169 7.37 -13.31 -11.19
C ILE A 169 7.75 -14.73 -11.60
N GLY A 170 7.24 -15.21 -12.73
CA GLY A 170 7.61 -16.52 -13.27
C GLY A 170 9.11 -16.65 -13.57
N SER A 171 9.72 -15.62 -14.17
CA SER A 171 11.16 -15.59 -14.44
C SER A 171 11.98 -15.61 -13.16
N MET A 172 11.58 -14.82 -12.15
CA MET A 172 12.27 -14.78 -10.84
C MET A 172 12.27 -16.16 -10.19
N GLY A 173 11.15 -16.89 -10.24
CA GLY A 173 11.05 -18.24 -9.68
C GLY A 173 11.90 -19.30 -10.40
N GLN A 174 12.40 -19.01 -11.61
CA GLN A 174 13.31 -19.90 -12.34
C GLN A 174 14.79 -19.59 -12.09
N THR A 175 15.11 -18.35 -11.69
CA THR A 175 16.49 -17.85 -11.63
C THR A 175 17.00 -17.60 -10.21
N LEU A 176 16.10 -17.35 -9.26
CA LEU A 176 16.45 -16.94 -7.90
C LEU A 176 16.25 -18.09 -6.92
N ASN A 177 17.01 -18.08 -5.83
CA ASN A 177 16.73 -18.93 -4.68
C ASN A 177 15.53 -18.40 -3.86
N GLU A 178 15.06 -19.17 -2.88
CA GLU A 178 13.85 -18.85 -2.11
C GLU A 178 13.92 -17.50 -1.39
N SER A 179 15.06 -17.17 -0.77
CA SER A 179 15.26 -15.90 -0.08
C SER A 179 15.29 -14.72 -1.06
N GLU A 180 16.07 -14.83 -2.13
CA GLU A 180 16.17 -13.80 -3.17
C GLU A 180 14.82 -13.57 -3.85
N PHE A 181 14.03 -14.63 -4.06
CA PHE A 181 12.69 -14.52 -4.60
C PHE A 181 11.78 -13.71 -3.68
N CYS A 182 11.80 -13.98 -2.37
CA CYS A 182 10.99 -13.25 -1.39
C CYS A 182 11.37 -11.76 -1.34
N ASP A 183 12.66 -11.46 -1.29
CA ASP A 183 13.17 -10.08 -1.29
C ASP A 183 12.77 -9.34 -2.57
N ARG A 184 12.97 -9.98 -3.73
CA ARG A 184 12.66 -9.37 -5.02
C ARG A 184 11.16 -9.20 -5.25
N LEU A 185 10.34 -10.11 -4.71
CA LEU A 185 8.89 -9.97 -4.74
C LEU A 185 8.42 -8.80 -3.86
N ALA A 186 9.08 -8.59 -2.71
CA ALA A 186 8.82 -7.46 -1.84
C ALA A 186 9.18 -6.13 -2.53
N ASP A 187 10.35 -6.03 -3.18
CA ASP A 187 10.73 -4.84 -3.96
C ASP A 187 9.67 -4.48 -5.02
N LEU A 188 9.08 -5.51 -5.63
CA LEU A 188 8.14 -5.35 -6.74
C LEU A 188 6.75 -4.89 -6.28
N LEU A 189 6.30 -5.34 -5.10
CA LEU A 189 4.91 -5.21 -4.66
C LEU A 189 4.71 -4.40 -3.37
N SER A 190 5.76 -4.12 -2.60
CA SER A 190 5.69 -3.40 -1.31
C SER A 190 5.08 -2.00 -1.42
N ASN A 191 5.28 -1.32 -2.56
CA ASN A 191 4.67 -0.02 -2.84
C ASN A 191 3.14 -0.07 -2.84
N GLU A 192 2.56 -1.23 -3.16
CA GLU A 192 1.12 -1.50 -3.19
C GLU A 192 0.70 -2.19 -1.88
N ARG A 193 0.57 -1.40 -0.81
CA ARG A 193 0.43 -1.92 0.56
C ARG A 193 -0.69 -2.92 0.79
N PRO A 194 -1.94 -2.69 0.32
CA PRO A 194 -3.01 -3.65 0.56
C PRO A 194 -2.71 -5.00 -0.11
N LEU A 195 -2.09 -4.97 -1.29
CA LEU A 195 -1.69 -6.17 -2.02
C LEU A 195 -0.54 -6.89 -1.30
N TRP A 196 0.50 -6.16 -0.89
CA TRP A 196 1.64 -6.74 -0.19
C TRP A 196 1.25 -7.38 1.14
N ASN A 197 0.41 -6.70 1.93
CA ASN A 197 -0.08 -7.19 3.22
C ASN A 197 -0.84 -8.51 3.09
N TYR A 198 -1.51 -8.74 1.96
CA TYR A 198 -2.14 -10.01 1.66
C TYR A 198 -1.12 -11.06 1.18
N ILE A 199 -0.25 -10.71 0.24
CA ILE A 199 0.71 -11.63 -0.37
C ILE A 199 1.72 -12.18 0.65
N ARG A 200 2.21 -11.34 1.57
CA ARG A 200 3.22 -11.74 2.56
C ARG A 200 2.78 -12.90 3.46
N GLN A 201 1.47 -13.09 3.65
CA GLN A 201 0.90 -14.17 4.46
C GLN A 201 1.08 -15.54 3.80
N TRP A 202 1.31 -15.56 2.49
CA TRP A 202 1.47 -16.78 1.69
C TRP A 202 2.93 -17.10 1.37
N LEU A 203 3.88 -16.28 1.85
CA LEU A 203 5.30 -16.52 1.62
C LEU A 203 5.79 -17.77 2.39
N PRO A 204 6.72 -18.53 1.80
CA PRO A 204 7.30 -19.70 2.46
C PRO A 204 8.24 -19.31 3.61
N LEU A 205 8.79 -18.08 3.60
CA LEU A 205 9.72 -17.57 4.59
C LEU A 205 9.13 -16.34 5.29
N ALA A 206 9.46 -16.18 6.58
CA ALA A 206 9.11 -14.97 7.31
C ALA A 206 9.85 -13.77 6.70
N TYR A 207 9.09 -12.82 6.15
CA TYR A 207 9.64 -11.59 5.61
C TYR A 207 9.86 -10.58 6.73
N ASP A 208 11.10 -10.12 6.89
CA ASP A 208 11.43 -9.04 7.82
C ASP A 208 11.21 -7.69 7.13
N GLU A 209 10.16 -6.99 7.56
CA GLU A 209 9.71 -5.75 6.92
C GLU A 209 10.68 -4.60 7.23
N LYS A 210 11.42 -4.17 6.21
CA LYS A 210 12.28 -2.98 6.31
C LYS A 210 11.43 -1.73 6.07
N VAL A 211 10.90 -1.15 7.15
CA VAL A 211 10.15 0.11 7.09
C VAL A 211 11.10 1.24 6.62
N THR A 212 10.75 1.92 5.53
CA THR A 212 11.54 3.04 4.98
C THR A 212 10.88 4.39 5.31
N PRO A 213 11.63 5.51 5.34
CA PRO A 213 11.02 6.83 5.53
C PRO A 213 9.96 7.21 4.46
N ALA A 214 10.06 6.63 3.26
CA ALA A 214 9.07 6.78 2.19
C ALA A 214 7.73 6.09 2.48
N ASP A 215 7.69 5.26 3.54
CA ASP A 215 6.49 4.65 4.07
C ASP A 215 5.65 5.59 4.95
N PHE A 216 6.17 6.74 5.31
CA PHE A 216 5.42 7.74 6.05
C PHE A 216 4.91 8.81 5.09
N GLU A 217 3.59 9.02 5.09
CA GLU A 217 3.01 10.20 4.45
C GLU A 217 3.18 11.38 5.40
N PHE A 218 3.88 12.41 4.94
CA PHE A 218 4.02 13.65 5.70
C PHE A 218 2.70 14.43 5.60
N ILE A 219 1.88 14.31 6.65
CA ILE A 219 0.69 15.15 6.80
C ILE A 219 1.14 16.52 7.26
N ASP A 220 1.08 17.50 6.36
CA ASP A 220 1.33 18.90 6.69
C ASP A 220 0.11 19.47 7.44
N LEU A 221 0.15 19.36 8.77
CA LEU A 221 -0.89 19.88 9.67
C LEU A 221 -1.06 21.41 9.59
N CYS A 222 -0.10 22.13 9.00
CA CYS A 222 -0.16 23.58 8.87
C CYS A 222 -0.87 24.05 7.58
N LYS A 223 -1.14 23.15 6.63
CA LYS A 223 -1.78 23.47 5.34
C LYS A 223 -3.19 22.92 5.16
N ARG A 224 -3.75 22.18 6.13
CA ARG A 224 -5.15 21.76 6.09
C ARG A 224 -6.05 22.98 6.20
N SER A 225 -6.84 23.25 5.15
CA SER A 225 -8.01 24.11 5.29
C SER A 225 -9.12 23.33 5.98
N ASP A 226 -9.98 24.01 6.75
CA ASP A 226 -11.09 23.39 7.49
C ASP A 226 -12.00 22.51 6.62
N SER A 227 -12.03 22.74 5.30
CA SER A 227 -12.72 21.91 4.31
C SER A 227 -12.23 20.46 4.25
N ASP A 228 -10.93 20.23 4.46
CA ASP A 228 -10.29 18.92 4.31
C ASP A 228 -10.45 18.06 5.57
N MET A 229 -10.95 18.64 6.66
CA MET A 229 -11.30 17.91 7.89
C MET A 229 -12.68 17.24 7.81
N PHE A 230 -13.58 17.70 6.94
CA PHE A 230 -14.94 17.16 6.82
C PHE A 230 -15.06 15.95 5.89
N GLU A 231 -14.06 15.67 5.04
CA GLU A 231 -14.05 14.49 4.17
C GLU A 231 -13.40 13.25 4.82
N ASP A 232 -12.74 13.41 5.97
CA ASP A 232 -12.17 12.31 6.75
C ASP A 232 -13.26 11.57 7.55
N ARG A 233 -14.05 10.74 6.86
CA ARG A 233 -15.05 9.85 7.47
C ARG A 233 -14.41 8.64 8.19
N GLY A 234 -13.19 8.78 8.72
CA GLY A 234 -12.39 7.65 9.22
C GLY A 234 -11.83 7.81 10.62
N ALA A 235 -11.75 9.03 11.16
CA ALA A 235 -11.38 9.19 12.57
C ALA A 235 -12.62 8.99 13.42
N GLU A 236 -12.75 7.81 14.04
CA GLU A 236 -13.64 7.67 15.19
C GLU A 236 -13.17 8.69 16.24
N CYS A 237 -13.99 9.72 16.48
CA CYS A 237 -13.75 10.63 17.59
C CYS A 237 -13.79 9.79 18.87
N ILE A 238 -12.64 9.68 19.52
CA ILE A 238 -12.58 9.13 20.87
C ILE A 238 -13.22 10.17 21.79
N ASP A 239 -14.52 9.99 22.04
CA ASP A 239 -15.31 10.89 22.88
C ASP A 239 -14.83 10.91 24.34
N ASP A 240 -14.16 9.83 24.78
CA ASP A 240 -13.58 9.72 26.12
C ASP A 240 -12.22 9.01 26.07
N LEU A 241 -11.16 9.80 26.14
CA LEU A 241 -9.78 9.30 26.21
C LEU A 241 -9.56 8.40 27.45
N ASN A 242 -10.34 8.57 28.52
CA ASN A 242 -10.24 7.74 29.73
C ASN A 242 -10.83 6.34 29.52
N ALA A 243 -11.82 6.19 28.63
CA ALA A 243 -12.36 4.90 28.26
C ALA A 243 -11.33 4.05 27.49
N VAL A 244 -10.49 4.71 26.67
CA VAL A 244 -9.46 4.06 25.85
C VAL A 244 -8.19 3.75 26.65
N LEU A 245 -7.77 4.67 27.52
CA LEU A 245 -6.57 4.50 28.35
C LEU A 245 -6.82 3.65 29.60
N GLY A 246 -8.07 3.24 29.84
CA GLY A 246 -8.53 2.60 31.07
C GLY A 246 -8.59 3.59 32.24
N THR A 247 -9.44 3.30 33.22
CA THR A 247 -9.42 4.05 34.48
C THR A 247 -8.07 3.85 35.14
N LEU A 248 -7.24 4.89 35.13
CA LEU A 248 -6.01 4.96 35.92
C LEU A 248 -6.33 4.47 37.33
N PRO A 249 -5.61 3.47 37.88
CA PRO A 249 -5.84 3.04 39.25
C PRO A 249 -5.74 4.27 40.14
N ALA A 250 -6.69 4.43 41.07
CA ALA A 250 -6.72 5.56 41.99
C ALA A 250 -5.37 5.66 42.68
N LYS A 251 -4.49 6.54 42.19
CA LYS A 251 -3.20 6.79 42.80
C LYS A 251 -3.51 7.29 44.20
N ARG A 252 -3.15 6.49 45.21
CA ARG A 252 -3.02 6.98 46.59
C ARG A 252 -2.22 8.27 46.52
N GLY A 253 -2.86 9.36 46.93
CA GLY A 253 -2.44 10.76 46.89
C GLY A 253 -1.06 11.04 46.31
N GLY A 254 -1.02 11.47 45.05
CA GLY A 254 0.14 12.22 44.54
C GLY A 254 0.25 13.57 45.26
N SER A 255 1.44 14.15 45.25
CA SER A 255 1.71 15.46 45.87
C SER A 255 0.87 16.62 45.33
N LEU A 256 0.19 16.43 44.19
CA LEU A 256 -0.58 17.44 43.48
C LEU A 256 -1.96 16.89 43.09
N GLN A 257 -3.00 17.69 43.31
CA GLN A 257 -4.39 17.39 42.95
C GLN A 257 -5.05 18.62 42.31
N VAL A 258 -5.79 18.44 41.23
CA VAL A 258 -6.60 19.51 40.61
C VAL A 258 -8.06 19.33 41.00
N THR A 259 -8.66 20.33 41.63
CA THR A 259 -10.08 20.32 42.03
C THR A 259 -10.71 21.65 41.63
N GLY A 260 -11.79 21.62 40.84
CA GLY A 260 -12.52 22.84 40.44
C GLY A 260 -11.71 23.84 39.61
N GLY A 261 -10.71 23.38 38.84
CA GLY A 261 -9.82 24.25 38.04
C GLY A 261 -8.67 24.88 38.83
N GLN A 262 -8.50 24.53 40.11
CA GLN A 262 -7.42 25.02 40.96
C GLN A 262 -6.44 23.87 41.30
N LEU A 263 -5.14 24.13 41.15
CA LEU A 263 -4.08 23.18 41.49
C LEU A 263 -3.78 23.26 42.99
N ASN A 264 -3.85 22.13 43.69
CA ASN A 264 -3.58 22.00 45.12
C ASN A 264 -2.37 21.07 45.35
N SER A 265 -1.55 21.38 46.34
CA SER A 265 -0.44 20.53 46.81
C SER A 265 -0.78 19.90 48.15
N LEU A 266 -0.40 18.65 48.35
CA LEU A 266 -0.50 18.00 49.66
C LEU A 266 0.62 18.51 50.58
N GLN A 267 0.27 19.25 51.62
CA GLN A 267 1.19 19.69 52.68
C GLN A 267 0.64 19.24 54.03
N ASN A 268 1.44 18.50 54.81
CA ASN A 268 1.06 18.00 56.14
C ASN A 268 -0.29 17.25 56.17
N GLY A 269 -0.59 16.47 55.13
CA GLY A 269 -1.83 15.69 55.03
C GLY A 269 -3.08 16.49 54.61
N VAL A 270 -2.94 17.80 54.35
CA VAL A 270 -4.03 18.67 53.87
C VAL A 270 -3.66 19.23 52.49
N TYR A 271 -4.63 19.25 51.57
CA TYR A 271 -4.44 19.86 50.26
C TYR A 271 -4.59 21.37 50.36
N VAL A 272 -3.54 22.10 49.97
CA VAL A 272 -3.47 23.56 50.02
C VAL A 272 -3.38 24.10 48.58
N PRO A 273 -4.16 25.11 48.19
CA PRO A 273 -4.11 25.68 46.85
C PRO A 273 -2.77 26.34 46.54
N ILE A 274 -2.23 26.03 45.37
CA ILE A 274 -1.01 26.64 44.84
C ILE A 274 -1.40 27.87 44.04
N ALA A 275 -0.97 29.04 44.52
CA ALA A 275 -1.04 30.27 43.73
C ALA A 275 0.05 30.23 42.65
N ILE A 276 -0.35 30.09 41.39
CA ILE A 276 0.58 30.19 40.26
C ILE A 276 0.76 31.67 39.93
N SER A 277 1.79 32.29 40.52
CA SER A 277 2.25 33.61 40.11
C SER A 277 2.92 33.50 38.75
N ARG A 278 2.47 34.25 37.73
CA ARG A 278 3.31 34.50 36.55
C ARG A 278 4.57 35.23 37.03
N GLU A 279 5.73 34.65 36.76
CA GLU A 279 7.02 35.28 37.02
C GLU A 279 7.06 36.63 36.28
N LYS A 280 6.92 37.72 37.04
CA LYS A 280 7.24 39.06 36.58
C LYS A 280 8.75 39.21 36.75
N SER A 281 9.46 39.33 35.64
CA SER A 281 10.84 39.82 35.64
C SER A 281 10.92 41.19 36.35
N PRO A 282 12.01 41.48 37.09
CA PRO A 282 12.13 42.66 37.93
C PRO A 282 12.26 43.95 37.09
N LYS A 283 11.57 45.01 37.52
CA LYS A 283 11.74 46.39 37.04
C LYS A 283 12.42 47.24 38.11
N GLU A 284 13.45 48.01 37.74
CA GLU A 284 13.86 49.28 38.37
C GLU A 284 14.61 50.15 37.31
N VAL A 285 13.95 51.08 36.58
CA VAL A 285 13.85 52.58 36.71
C VAL A 285 14.92 53.37 35.86
N PRO A 286 14.56 54.47 35.13
CA PRO A 286 15.20 55.05 33.90
C PRO A 286 16.11 56.29 34.21
N PRO A 287 16.75 57.09 33.26
CA PRO A 287 16.60 57.34 31.79
C PRO A 287 17.99 57.38 31.02
N PRO A 288 18.18 57.84 29.74
CA PRO A 288 17.29 58.50 28.77
C PRO A 288 17.11 57.78 27.42
N PHE A 289 16.16 58.31 26.64
CA PHE A 289 15.88 58.04 25.24
C PHE A 289 17.09 57.52 24.43
N ASP A 290 16.99 56.32 23.85
CA ASP A 290 17.39 56.12 22.45
C ASP A 290 16.88 54.79 21.82
N LYS A 291 16.29 54.96 20.63
CA LYS A 291 16.03 54.05 19.49
C LYS A 291 15.77 52.55 19.73
N ARG A 292 14.54 52.14 19.35
CA ARG A 292 14.09 50.76 19.05
C ARG A 292 15.18 49.93 18.34
N SER A 293 15.68 48.87 18.97
CA SER A 293 16.41 47.79 18.30
C SER A 293 15.42 46.67 17.96
N HIS A 294 14.94 46.66 16.72
CA HIS A 294 14.35 45.45 16.14
C HIS A 294 15.45 44.39 16.05
N GLY A 295 15.22 43.20 16.64
CA GLY A 295 16.11 42.05 16.41
C GLY A 295 16.09 41.62 14.94
N PRO A 296 17.12 40.88 14.48
CA PRO A 296 17.19 40.39 13.11
C PRO A 296 15.95 39.55 12.75
N THR A 297 15.28 39.90 11.66
CA THR A 297 14.12 39.15 11.15
C THR A 297 14.60 38.22 10.03
N TRP A 298 14.89 36.97 10.37
CA TRP A 298 15.36 35.97 9.42
C TRP A 298 14.22 35.50 8.53
N THR A 299 14.35 35.66 7.22
CA THR A 299 13.43 35.09 6.23
C THR A 299 14.06 33.87 5.54
N LYS A 300 13.22 33.05 4.90
CA LYS A 300 13.64 31.87 4.14
C LYS A 300 14.62 32.23 3.01
N GLU A 301 14.47 33.41 2.41
CA GLU A 301 15.35 33.92 1.36
C GLU A 301 16.75 34.22 1.92
N THR A 302 16.84 34.84 3.10
CA THR A 302 18.12 35.06 3.79
C THR A 302 18.78 33.74 4.19
N ASP A 303 18.04 32.77 4.73
CA ASP A 303 18.61 31.47 5.11
C ASP A 303 19.16 30.71 3.90
N MET A 304 18.43 30.73 2.77
CA MET A 304 18.87 30.13 1.51
C MET A 304 20.11 30.83 0.94
N MET A 305 20.20 32.16 1.07
CA MET A 305 21.39 32.92 0.67
C MET A 305 22.60 32.57 1.54
N MET A 306 22.39 32.37 2.85
CA MET A 306 23.45 31.98 3.78
C MET A 306 24.01 30.60 3.46
N LEU A 307 23.14 29.61 3.22
CA LEU A 307 23.55 28.25 2.85
C LEU A 307 24.23 28.18 1.47
N LYS A 308 23.75 28.94 0.48
CA LYS A 308 24.44 29.04 -0.82
C LYS A 308 25.83 29.64 -0.68
N THR A 309 25.94 30.74 0.07
CA THR A 309 27.24 31.39 0.30
C THR A 309 28.20 30.48 1.09
N TYR A 310 27.68 29.63 1.98
CA TYR A 310 28.49 28.62 2.66
C TYR A 310 29.07 27.57 1.70
N ASN A 311 28.31 27.14 0.70
CA ASN A 311 28.77 26.18 -0.31
C ASN A 311 29.69 26.80 -1.37
N ASP A 312 29.52 28.10 -1.66
CA ASP A 312 30.24 28.79 -2.74
C ASP A 312 31.59 29.39 -2.29
N VAL A 313 31.82 29.56 -0.98
CA VAL A 313 33.04 30.17 -0.43
C VAL A 313 33.96 29.09 0.11
N GLU A 314 35.14 28.94 -0.50
CA GLU A 314 36.22 28.11 0.06
C GLU A 314 36.83 28.82 1.28
N GLY A 315 36.55 28.31 2.48
CA GLY A 315 37.04 28.88 3.74
C GLY A 315 36.31 28.37 4.97
N GLY A 316 36.68 28.89 6.14
CA GLY A 316 36.00 28.58 7.40
C GLY A 316 34.70 29.37 7.57
N VAL A 317 33.94 29.07 8.63
CA VAL A 317 32.69 29.79 8.99
C VAL A 317 32.92 31.31 9.06
N GLU A 318 34.07 31.76 9.55
CA GLU A 318 34.43 33.18 9.60
C GLU A 318 34.49 33.86 8.22
N ASP A 319 34.99 33.16 7.19
CA ASP A 319 35.12 33.71 5.84
C ASP A 319 33.76 33.81 5.13
N VAL A 320 32.90 32.84 5.41
CA VAL A 320 31.50 32.84 4.98
C VAL A 320 30.74 34.00 5.64
N VAL A 321 30.90 34.21 6.96
CA VAL A 321 30.23 35.30 7.69
C VAL A 321 30.73 36.67 7.21
N LYS A 322 32.04 36.85 6.96
CA LYS A 322 32.59 38.09 6.37
C LYS A 322 31.98 38.40 4.99
N THR A 323 31.74 37.37 4.19
CA THR A 323 31.10 37.51 2.87
C THR A 323 29.62 37.86 2.99
N LEU A 324 28.92 37.27 3.97
CA LEU A 324 27.51 37.53 4.24
C LEU A 324 27.23 38.91 4.85
N MET A 325 28.14 39.43 5.68
CA MET A 325 28.03 40.79 6.23
C MET A 325 27.99 41.88 5.15
N LYS A 326 28.55 41.62 3.96
CA LYS A 326 28.47 42.56 2.82
C LYS A 326 27.09 42.55 2.15
N LYS A 327 26.30 41.49 2.37
CA LYS A 327 25.02 41.23 1.69
C LYS A 327 23.81 41.39 2.62
N ILE A 328 24.00 41.21 3.92
CA ILE A 328 22.93 41.19 4.92
C ILE A 328 23.22 42.24 6.00
N PRO A 329 22.25 43.10 6.37
CA PRO A 329 22.45 44.19 7.32
C PRO A 329 22.38 43.71 8.79
N TYR A 330 23.09 42.65 9.14
CA TYR A 330 23.14 42.09 10.50
C TYR A 330 24.57 42.01 11.04
N SER A 331 24.69 41.93 12.36
CA SER A 331 25.99 41.84 13.02
C SER A 331 26.68 40.51 12.72
N PHE A 332 28.02 40.50 12.80
CA PHE A 332 28.81 39.28 12.63
C PHE A 332 28.29 38.14 13.52
N ALA A 333 28.06 38.44 14.81
CA ALA A 333 27.59 37.47 15.79
C ALA A 333 26.18 36.92 15.47
N ASP A 334 25.28 37.76 14.94
CA ASP A 334 23.93 37.32 14.57
C ASP A 334 23.97 36.38 13.34
N ILE A 335 24.79 36.73 12.33
CA ILE A 335 24.97 35.92 11.12
C ILE A 335 25.68 34.60 11.45
N GLU A 336 26.73 34.64 12.26
CA GLU A 336 27.46 33.44 12.70
C GLU A 336 26.55 32.49 13.49
N LYS A 337 25.79 33.02 14.44
CA LYS A 337 24.83 32.24 15.23
C LYS A 337 23.75 31.60 14.34
N ARG A 338 23.23 32.36 13.37
CA ARG A 338 22.22 31.84 12.44
C ARG A 338 22.82 30.81 11.47
N LEU A 339 24.03 31.02 10.97
CA LEU A 339 24.71 30.09 10.07
C LEU A 339 25.02 28.77 10.77
N ASN A 340 25.57 28.80 11.99
CA ASN A 340 25.82 27.60 12.77
C ASN A 340 24.54 26.83 13.09
N PHE A 341 23.43 27.54 13.38
CA PHE A 341 22.11 26.92 13.50
C PHE A 341 21.67 26.22 12.20
N LEU A 342 21.82 26.88 11.05
CA LEU A 342 21.41 26.29 9.76
C LEU A 342 22.27 25.09 9.35
N ILE A 343 23.58 25.11 9.63
CA ILE A 343 24.48 23.99 9.37
C ILE A 343 24.16 22.81 10.28
N SER A 344 23.79 23.05 11.55
CA SER A 344 23.44 21.97 12.50
C SER A 344 22.20 21.16 12.14
N LEU A 345 21.44 21.59 11.12
CA LEU A 345 20.26 20.89 10.60
C LEU A 345 20.61 19.89 9.47
N PHE A 346 21.89 19.79 9.08
CA PHE A 346 22.42 18.90 8.05
C PHE A 346 23.56 18.03 8.60
#